data_AF-A0A1G0H0S1-F1
#
_entry.id   AF-A0A1G0H0S1-F1
#
_cell.length_a   1.000
_cell.length_b   1.000
_cell.length_c   1.000
_cell.angle_alpha   90.00
_cell.angle_beta   90.00
_cell.angle_gamma   90.00
#
_symmetry.space_group_name_H-M   'P 1'
#
loop_
_entity.id
_entity.type
_entity.pdbx_description
1 polymer ?
#
loop_
_entity_poly.entity_id
_entity_poly.type
_entity_poly.pdbx_seq_one_letter_code
_entity_poly.pdbx_strand_id
1 'polypeptide(L)'
;MKQSLRITILFIVGSILSAANADDLMQIYKQALHSDPIFAQAESTWRSQKMTLPIAEAGYLPQVSIAGNVARNYQDINPNFSAALINNQISAGTDNYSWQYGYTLTATQPIFNFVVWNQIRGASANVKAATATYLSAQQSLMQRTATAYFNVLQAYDDLRYTVANKRAVWQQFMTAREQFRVGLIAITDEYDARSRYDQVVALQIAAQNNLNIQLENLRAITGRAYVSLRGLRKHLPLISPQPANIDQWVNVATQQNYGLIAQNYTVIAAMDTIKQQAAGGYPTLGLQGGVGELHAVDNPPTTSQDTANLGLALTYNPIQGGLVIASTKKARYDYVTASGLLEQIHRSVVNQTRSSFLSVLSNSSQIKADKQSIISARNALDARETGLKVGTRTMVDVLNALTALYQAQKQLAIDQYAYINNLIALKYAAGTLSAADLVEVNHWLDKPIVFPAQTSVAIMPTENDNAKIKSDDNNIGSKTTVQTTQAPSSEQIETPPPPPPTATPPAEPQLTPPESTMLPKPEST
;
A
#
# COMPACT_ATOMS: atom_id res chain seq x y z
N MET A 1 -62.27 -33.50 18.58
CA MET A 1 -61.78 -33.06 19.90
C MET A 1 -60.32 -32.65 19.72
N LYS A 2 -60.02 -31.35 19.86
CA LYS A 2 -59.14 -30.79 20.93
C LYS A 2 -57.69 -31.30 20.82
N GLN A 3 -56.64 -30.50 20.70
CA GLN A 3 -56.46 -29.07 20.94
C GLN A 3 -55.13 -28.62 20.32
N SER A 4 -55.09 -27.34 19.99
CA SER A 4 -53.98 -26.51 19.55
C SER A 4 -52.78 -26.46 20.51
N LEU A 5 -51.56 -26.42 19.98
CA LEU A 5 -50.48 -25.62 20.59
C LEU A 5 -49.61 -24.99 19.50
N ARG A 6 -49.84 -23.70 19.26
CA ARG A 6 -48.98 -22.81 18.47
C ARG A 6 -47.83 -22.38 19.37
N ILE A 7 -46.60 -22.76 19.03
CA ILE A 7 -45.39 -22.22 19.66
C ILE A 7 -44.99 -20.97 18.87
N THR A 8 -45.32 -19.81 19.43
CA THR A 8 -44.85 -18.51 18.99
C THR A 8 -43.38 -18.38 19.39
N ILE A 9 -42.45 -18.53 18.44
CA ILE A 9 -41.05 -18.15 18.64
C ILE A 9 -40.99 -16.62 18.56
N LEU A 10 -40.91 -16.00 19.72
CA LEU A 10 -40.66 -14.57 19.88
C LEU A 10 -39.21 -14.29 19.45
N PHE A 11 -39.06 -13.67 18.27
CA PHE A 11 -37.80 -13.09 17.81
C PHE A 11 -37.43 -11.92 18.73
N ILE A 12 -36.69 -12.20 19.81
CA ILE A 12 -35.98 -11.15 20.53
C ILE A 12 -34.75 -10.84 19.68
N VAL A 13 -34.90 -9.80 18.85
CA VAL A 13 -33.78 -9.04 18.29
C VAL A 13 -33.05 -8.44 19.48
N GLY A 14 -32.11 -9.21 20.02
CA GLY A 14 -31.10 -8.72 20.95
C GLY A 14 -30.15 -7.84 20.16
N SER A 15 -30.55 -6.58 19.97
CA SER A 15 -29.62 -5.51 19.63
C SER A 15 -28.56 -5.49 20.72
N ILE A 16 -27.43 -6.13 20.46
CA ILE A 16 -26.19 -5.86 21.17
C ILE A 16 -25.87 -4.41 20.81
N LEU A 17 -26.41 -3.47 21.57
CA LEU A 17 -25.80 -2.16 21.73
C LEU A 17 -24.45 -2.46 22.35
N SER A 18 -23.45 -2.75 21.51
CA SER A 18 -22.07 -2.49 21.86
C SER A 18 -22.07 -1.06 22.35
N ALA A 19 -21.85 -0.87 23.65
CA ALA A 19 -21.56 0.44 24.18
C ALA A 19 -20.50 1.03 23.25
N ALA A 20 -20.88 2.10 22.54
CA ALA A 20 -20.05 2.81 21.58
C ALA A 20 -18.89 3.46 22.35
N ASN A 21 -17.94 2.63 22.76
CA ASN A 21 -16.68 3.06 23.28
C ASN A 21 -15.94 3.58 22.05
N ALA A 22 -15.67 4.89 22.03
CA ALA A 22 -14.92 5.46 20.92
C ALA A 22 -13.60 4.72 20.76
N ASP A 23 -13.35 4.27 19.53
CA ASP A 23 -12.19 3.48 19.21
C ASP A 23 -10.93 4.32 19.45
N ASP A 24 -9.97 3.73 20.15
CA ASP A 24 -8.66 4.32 20.39
C ASP A 24 -7.67 3.92 19.26
N LEU A 25 -6.49 4.54 19.27
CA LEU A 25 -5.48 4.29 18.21
C LEU A 25 -5.07 2.81 18.17
N MET A 26 -4.98 2.16 19.33
CA MET A 26 -4.55 0.77 19.42
C MET A 26 -5.61 -0.20 18.89
N GLN A 27 -6.89 0.07 19.16
CA GLN A 27 -8.01 -0.70 18.62
C GLN A 27 -8.04 -0.58 17.10
N ILE A 28 -7.84 0.62 16.55
CA ILE A 28 -7.80 0.85 15.10
C ILE A 28 -6.60 0.15 14.46
N TYR A 29 -5.43 0.20 15.09
CA TYR A 29 -4.27 -0.56 14.62
C TYR A 29 -4.52 -2.06 14.59
N LYS A 30 -5.14 -2.63 15.63
CA LYS A 30 -5.50 -4.06 15.65
C LYS A 30 -6.51 -4.42 14.56
N GLN A 31 -7.48 -3.54 14.30
CA GLN A 31 -8.43 -3.74 13.20
C GLN A 31 -7.71 -3.72 11.85
N ALA A 32 -6.85 -2.71 11.62
CA ALA A 32 -6.03 -2.57 10.42
C ALA A 32 -5.12 -3.79 10.18
N LEU A 33 -4.57 -4.40 11.23
CA LEU A 33 -3.74 -5.60 11.14
C LEU A 33 -4.45 -6.79 10.49
N HIS A 34 -5.78 -6.90 10.65
CA HIS A 34 -6.57 -7.97 10.05
C HIS A 34 -7.22 -7.59 8.72
N SER A 35 -7.42 -6.30 8.44
CA SER A 35 -8.18 -5.84 7.28
C SER A 35 -7.35 -5.22 6.16
N ASP A 36 -6.14 -4.73 6.44
CA ASP A 36 -5.35 -3.96 5.47
C ASP A 36 -4.81 -4.87 4.35
N PRO A 37 -5.21 -4.65 3.08
CA PRO A 37 -4.82 -5.51 1.97
C PRO A 37 -3.33 -5.41 1.63
N ILE A 38 -2.69 -4.26 1.89
CA ILE A 38 -1.25 -4.06 1.63
C ILE A 38 -0.42 -4.92 2.58
N PHE A 39 -0.78 -4.98 3.85
CA PHE A 39 -0.13 -5.83 4.84
C PHE A 39 -0.39 -7.32 4.57
N ALA A 40 -1.62 -7.70 4.22
CA ALA A 40 -1.96 -9.07 3.84
C ALA A 40 -1.18 -9.56 2.59
N GLN A 41 -0.96 -8.67 1.61
CA GLN A 41 -0.11 -8.93 0.44
C GLN A 41 1.35 -9.15 0.87
N ALA A 42 1.87 -8.30 1.76
CA ALA A 42 3.24 -8.43 2.26
C ALA A 42 3.44 -9.76 3.02
N GLU A 43 2.48 -10.16 3.85
CA GLU A 43 2.51 -11.45 4.54
C GLU A 43 2.51 -12.63 3.56
N SER A 44 1.60 -12.61 2.59
CA SER A 44 1.50 -13.66 1.56
C SER A 44 2.76 -13.77 0.72
N THR A 45 3.34 -12.62 0.34
CA THR A 45 4.62 -12.55 -0.38
C THR A 45 5.75 -13.14 0.45
N TRP A 46 5.84 -12.80 1.74
CA TRP A 46 6.84 -13.35 2.64
C TRP A 46 6.71 -14.87 2.80
N ARG A 47 5.49 -15.39 2.98
CA ARG A 47 5.23 -16.84 3.04
C ARG A 47 5.62 -17.55 1.74
N SER A 48 5.31 -16.94 0.59
CA SER A 48 5.74 -17.46 -0.72
C SER A 48 7.25 -17.49 -0.86
N GLN A 49 7.93 -16.37 -0.53
CA GLN A 49 9.38 -16.27 -0.60
C GLN A 49 10.08 -17.23 0.37
N LYS A 50 9.52 -17.49 1.55
CA LYS A 50 9.99 -18.53 2.47
C LYS A 50 10.09 -19.91 1.83
N MET A 51 9.22 -20.24 0.88
CA MET A 51 9.25 -21.52 0.17
C MET A 51 10.38 -21.62 -0.84
N THR A 52 11.05 -20.52 -1.21
CA THR A 52 12.19 -20.59 -2.13
C THR A 52 13.40 -21.31 -1.55
N LEU A 53 13.59 -21.28 -0.22
CA LEU A 53 14.65 -22.03 0.46
C LEU A 53 14.45 -23.55 0.38
N PRO A 54 13.33 -24.15 0.82
CA PRO A 54 13.11 -25.59 0.67
C PRO A 54 13.08 -26.04 -0.79
N ILE A 55 12.61 -25.18 -1.72
CA ILE A 55 12.70 -25.46 -3.16
C ILE A 55 14.17 -25.55 -3.62
N ALA A 56 15.04 -24.65 -3.14
CA ALA A 56 16.47 -24.71 -3.45
C ALA A 56 17.14 -25.92 -2.78
N GLU A 57 16.75 -26.26 -1.55
CA GLU A 57 17.25 -27.44 -0.81
C GLU A 57 16.84 -28.75 -1.48
N ALA A 58 15.65 -28.82 -2.08
CA ALA A 58 15.21 -29.99 -2.85
C ALA A 58 16.16 -30.34 -3.99
N GLY A 59 16.90 -29.35 -4.52
CA GLY A 59 17.95 -29.58 -5.52
C GLY A 59 19.13 -30.43 -5.02
N TYR A 60 19.27 -30.64 -3.71
CA TYR A 60 20.24 -31.56 -3.10
C TYR A 60 19.62 -32.82 -2.51
N LEU A 61 18.30 -32.95 -2.51
CA LEU A 61 17.62 -34.14 -2.02
C LEU A 61 17.59 -35.23 -3.10
N PRO A 62 17.45 -36.51 -2.72
CA PRO A 62 17.30 -37.59 -3.68
C PRO A 62 16.07 -37.34 -4.57
N GLN A 63 16.28 -37.41 -5.88
CA GLN A 63 15.21 -37.34 -6.87
C GLN A 63 14.90 -38.74 -7.35
N VAL A 64 13.66 -39.19 -7.18
CA VAL A 64 13.20 -40.50 -7.62
C VAL A 64 12.17 -40.31 -8.73
N SER A 65 12.40 -40.93 -9.88
CA SER A 65 11.48 -40.90 -11.02
C SER A 65 11.11 -42.32 -11.43
N ILE A 66 9.84 -42.51 -11.77
CA ILE A 66 9.34 -43.73 -12.41
C ILE A 66 8.91 -43.35 -13.83
N ALA A 67 9.39 -44.10 -14.81
CA ALA A 67 9.00 -43.98 -16.21
C ALA A 67 8.43 -45.32 -16.65
N GLY A 68 7.25 -45.32 -17.26
CA GLY A 68 6.70 -46.47 -17.97
C GLY A 68 6.69 -46.17 -19.45
N ASN A 69 7.07 -47.13 -20.27
CA ASN A 69 7.00 -47.00 -21.72
C ASN A 69 6.18 -48.15 -22.32
N VAL A 70 5.40 -47.83 -23.35
CA VAL A 70 4.82 -48.79 -24.28
C VAL A 70 5.05 -48.24 -25.68
N ALA A 71 5.73 -48.99 -26.51
CA ALA A 71 6.09 -48.60 -27.87
C ALA A 71 5.82 -49.76 -28.81
N ARG A 72 5.43 -49.44 -30.05
CA ARG A 72 5.41 -50.39 -31.16
C ARG A 72 6.51 -49.99 -32.11
N ASN A 73 7.55 -50.80 -32.19
CA ASN A 73 8.70 -50.52 -33.04
C ASN A 73 8.56 -51.32 -34.33
N TYR A 74 8.72 -50.64 -35.45
CA TYR A 74 8.88 -51.26 -36.75
C TYR A 74 10.36 -51.25 -37.10
N GLN A 75 10.93 -52.42 -37.38
CA GLN A 75 12.32 -52.54 -37.80
C GLN A 75 12.38 -53.26 -39.14
N ASP A 76 12.95 -52.56 -40.14
CA ASP A 76 13.29 -53.13 -41.44
C ASP A 76 14.79 -53.43 -41.47
N ILE A 77 15.14 -54.71 -41.58
CA ILE A 77 16.53 -55.18 -41.61
C ILE A 77 16.83 -55.66 -43.02
N ASN A 78 17.60 -54.87 -43.78
CA ASN A 78 18.11 -55.26 -45.09
C ASN A 78 19.18 -56.36 -44.93
N PRO A 79 18.95 -57.61 -45.39
CA PRO A 79 19.76 -58.78 -45.03
C PRO A 79 21.11 -58.90 -45.76
N ASN A 80 21.57 -57.87 -46.49
CA ASN A 80 22.79 -57.94 -47.30
C ASN A 80 24.10 -57.75 -46.52
N PHE A 81 24.08 -57.75 -45.19
CA PHE A 81 25.29 -57.72 -44.38
C PHE A 81 25.16 -58.73 -43.24
N SER A 82 26.09 -59.70 -43.21
CA SER A 82 26.30 -60.75 -42.18
C SER A 82 25.32 -61.94 -42.14
N ALA A 83 25.37 -62.79 -43.17
CA ALA A 83 25.02 -64.21 -43.08
C ALA A 83 26.24 -65.09 -43.39
N ALA A 84 27.24 -65.08 -42.50
CA ALA A 84 28.28 -66.11 -42.50
C ALA A 84 28.87 -66.24 -41.09
N LEU A 85 28.76 -67.46 -40.56
CA LEU A 85 29.37 -67.97 -39.33
C LEU A 85 28.64 -67.60 -38.02
N ILE A 86 27.50 -68.25 -37.77
CA ILE A 86 27.24 -69.13 -36.61
C ILE A 86 25.81 -69.68 -36.78
N ASN A 87 25.66 -71.00 -36.60
CA ASN A 87 24.39 -71.73 -36.60
C ASN A 87 23.42 -71.19 -35.53
N ASN A 88 22.66 -70.14 -35.84
CA ASN A 88 21.35 -69.91 -35.26
C ASN A 88 20.51 -69.03 -36.20
N GLN A 89 19.23 -69.37 -36.32
CA GLN A 89 18.30 -68.93 -37.36
C GLN A 89 18.18 -67.40 -37.47
N ILE A 90 18.76 -66.81 -38.52
CA ILE A 90 18.42 -65.46 -38.97
C ILE A 90 17.37 -65.64 -40.07
N SER A 91 16.09 -65.51 -39.70
CA SER A 91 15.00 -65.37 -40.67
C SER A 91 15.22 -64.07 -41.43
N ALA A 92 15.69 -64.21 -42.67
CA ALA A 92 15.83 -63.12 -43.62
C ALA A 92 14.44 -62.61 -44.05
N GLY A 93 14.23 -61.29 -43.96
CA GLY A 93 13.11 -60.57 -44.60
C GLY A 93 11.77 -60.62 -43.87
N THR A 94 11.65 -59.99 -42.70
CA THR A 94 10.34 -59.84 -42.04
C THR A 94 10.19 -58.42 -41.50
N ASP A 95 9.15 -57.72 -41.98
CA ASP A 95 8.60 -56.49 -41.43
C ASP A 95 8.21 -56.73 -39.97
N ASN A 96 9.15 -56.55 -39.05
CA ASN A 96 8.97 -56.94 -37.66
C ASN A 96 8.43 -55.75 -36.88
N TYR A 97 7.11 -55.74 -36.70
CA TYR A 97 6.47 -54.96 -35.66
C TYR A 97 6.69 -55.67 -34.33
N SER A 98 7.44 -55.06 -33.42
CA SER A 98 7.60 -55.53 -32.06
C SER A 98 6.91 -54.58 -31.09
N TRP A 99 6.23 -55.15 -30.10
CA TRP A 99 5.76 -54.36 -28.97
C TRP A 99 6.80 -54.39 -27.87
N GLN A 100 7.15 -53.21 -27.37
CA GLN A 100 8.02 -53.05 -26.23
C GLN A 100 7.25 -52.37 -25.11
N TYR A 101 7.26 -52.97 -23.92
CA TYR A 101 6.69 -52.35 -22.73
C TYR A 101 7.59 -52.59 -21.54
N GLY A 102 7.64 -51.62 -20.64
CA GLY A 102 8.53 -51.68 -19.50
C GLY A 102 8.33 -50.55 -18.53
N TYR A 103 9.06 -50.64 -17.42
CA TYR A 103 9.16 -49.57 -16.45
C TYR A 103 10.61 -49.42 -15.99
N THR A 104 10.97 -48.20 -15.58
CA THR A 104 12.26 -47.89 -15.00
C THR A 104 12.04 -46.96 -13.81
N LEU A 105 12.57 -47.36 -12.66
CA LEU A 105 12.70 -46.53 -11.47
C LEU A 105 14.14 -46.02 -11.40
N THR A 106 14.34 -44.71 -11.47
CA THR A 106 15.66 -44.06 -11.37
C THR A 106 15.71 -43.20 -10.11
N ALA A 107 16.81 -43.29 -9.36
CA ALA A 107 17.10 -42.43 -8.22
C ALA A 107 18.44 -41.70 -8.44
N THR A 108 18.43 -40.38 -8.29
CA THR A 108 19.60 -39.52 -8.45
C THR A 108 19.80 -38.69 -7.18
N GLN A 109 21.00 -38.76 -6.60
CA GLN A 109 21.41 -37.98 -5.44
C GLN A 109 22.66 -37.15 -5.80
N PRO A 110 22.56 -35.80 -5.85
CA PRO A 110 23.72 -34.95 -6.00
C PRO A 110 24.69 -35.11 -4.82
N ILE A 111 25.97 -35.34 -5.09
CA ILE A 111 27.02 -35.39 -4.06
C ILE A 111 27.78 -34.05 -4.06
N PHE A 112 28.12 -33.55 -5.24
CA PHE A 112 28.81 -32.28 -5.42
C PHE A 112 28.19 -31.49 -6.57
N ASN A 113 27.56 -30.35 -6.25
CA ASN A 113 27.00 -29.44 -7.25
C ASN A 113 27.09 -27.98 -6.78
N PHE A 114 28.16 -27.29 -7.20
CA PHE A 114 28.40 -25.91 -6.75
C PHE A 114 27.32 -24.91 -7.20
N VAL A 115 26.57 -25.20 -8.28
CA VAL A 115 25.41 -24.39 -8.70
C VAL A 115 24.32 -24.43 -7.63
N VAL A 116 23.91 -25.64 -7.23
CA VAL A 116 22.85 -25.82 -6.22
C VAL A 116 23.30 -25.28 -4.86
N TRP A 117 24.60 -25.40 -4.50
CA TRP A 117 25.12 -24.83 -3.25
C TRP A 117 24.90 -23.32 -3.17
N ASN A 118 25.29 -22.60 -4.21
CA ASN A 118 25.12 -21.14 -4.25
C ASN A 118 23.65 -20.75 -4.42
N GLN A 119 22.83 -21.59 -5.06
CA GLN A 119 21.38 -21.40 -5.15
C GLN A 119 20.73 -21.45 -3.76
N ILE A 120 21.08 -22.41 -2.90
CA ILE A 120 20.59 -22.45 -1.50
C ILE A 120 20.99 -21.20 -0.75
N ARG A 121 22.26 -20.79 -0.87
CA ARG A 121 22.73 -19.57 -0.18
C ARG A 121 21.99 -18.32 -0.65
N GLY A 122 21.80 -18.17 -1.97
CA GLY A 122 21.02 -17.08 -2.56
C GLY A 122 19.57 -17.10 -2.10
N ALA A 123 18.92 -18.28 -2.09
CA ALA A 123 17.57 -18.45 -1.57
C ALA A 123 17.47 -18.09 -0.08
N SER A 124 18.43 -18.52 0.75
CA SER A 124 18.50 -18.15 2.17
C SER A 124 18.60 -16.62 2.35
N ALA A 125 19.45 -15.95 1.57
CA ALA A 125 19.55 -14.49 1.58
C ALA A 125 18.24 -13.83 1.13
N ASN A 126 17.57 -14.33 0.08
CA ASN A 126 16.27 -13.84 -0.37
C ASN A 126 15.18 -14.01 0.70
N VAL A 127 15.15 -15.13 1.44
CA VAL A 127 14.22 -15.32 2.56
C VAL A 127 14.47 -14.31 3.68
N LYS A 128 15.74 -13.99 3.99
CA LYS A 128 16.09 -12.94 4.95
C LYS A 128 15.67 -11.56 4.46
N ALA A 129 15.88 -11.26 3.19
CA ALA A 129 15.42 -10.01 2.56
C ALA A 129 13.90 -9.89 2.66
N ALA A 130 13.15 -10.92 2.25
CA ALA A 130 11.69 -10.95 2.33
C ALA A 130 11.16 -10.83 3.77
N THR A 131 11.86 -11.41 4.75
CA THR A 131 11.52 -11.28 6.17
C THR A 131 11.68 -9.83 6.65
N ALA A 132 12.79 -9.18 6.28
CA ALA A 132 12.98 -7.76 6.59
C ALA A 132 11.94 -6.88 5.87
N THR A 133 11.60 -7.16 4.61
CA THR A 133 10.52 -6.47 3.89
C THR A 133 9.17 -6.61 4.59
N TYR A 134 8.84 -7.79 5.11
CA TYR A 134 7.62 -8.01 5.90
C TYR A 134 7.60 -7.19 7.20
N LEU A 135 8.72 -7.15 7.94
CA LEU A 135 8.84 -6.33 9.15
C LEU A 135 8.74 -4.83 8.85
N SER A 136 9.32 -4.38 7.73
CA SER A 136 9.15 -3.02 7.22
C SER A 136 7.69 -2.71 6.91
N ALA A 137 6.97 -3.63 6.25
CA ALA A 137 5.54 -3.49 5.97
C ALA A 137 4.71 -3.41 7.26
N GLN A 138 5.08 -4.15 8.31
CA GLN A 138 4.44 -4.06 9.62
C GLN A 138 4.61 -2.66 10.25
N GLN A 139 5.82 -2.10 10.22
CA GLN A 139 6.07 -0.74 10.70
C GLN A 139 5.37 0.32 9.82
N SER A 140 5.31 0.09 8.51
CA SER A 140 4.58 0.96 7.58
C SER A 140 3.08 0.97 7.89
N LEU A 141 2.48 -0.19 8.20
CA LEU A 141 1.08 -0.27 8.64
C LEU A 141 0.85 0.55 9.93
N MET A 142 1.76 0.42 10.91
CA MET A 142 1.69 1.21 12.15
C MET A 142 1.68 2.72 11.85
N GLN A 143 2.62 3.20 11.03
CA GLN A 143 2.73 4.60 10.66
C GLN A 143 1.49 5.08 9.88
N ARG A 144 1.09 4.36 8.82
CA ARG A 144 -0.08 4.73 8.00
C ARG A 144 -1.35 4.82 8.84
N THR A 145 -1.55 3.86 9.75
CA THR A 145 -2.73 3.84 10.63
C THR A 145 -2.72 5.02 11.59
N ALA A 146 -1.58 5.32 12.22
CA ALA A 146 -1.47 6.46 13.11
C ALA A 146 -1.66 7.79 12.37
N THR A 147 -1.06 7.96 11.20
CA THR A 147 -1.25 9.16 10.37
C THR A 147 -2.69 9.33 9.94
N ALA A 148 -3.37 8.27 9.48
CA ALA A 148 -4.79 8.34 9.12
C ALA A 148 -5.67 8.71 10.33
N TYR A 149 -5.39 8.14 11.50
CA TYR A 149 -6.08 8.47 12.75
C TYR A 149 -5.94 9.97 13.11
N PHE A 150 -4.71 10.49 13.11
CA PHE A 150 -4.46 11.89 13.45
C PHE A 150 -4.94 12.87 12.38
N ASN A 151 -4.97 12.47 11.10
CA ASN A 151 -5.56 13.28 10.04
C ASN A 151 -7.08 13.47 10.23
N VAL A 152 -7.79 12.44 10.69
CA VAL A 152 -9.22 12.54 11.05
C VAL A 152 -9.40 13.51 12.22
N LEU A 153 -8.60 13.38 13.28
CA LEU A 153 -8.67 14.28 14.44
C LEU A 153 -8.34 15.73 14.06
N GLN A 154 -7.35 15.95 13.21
CA GLN A 154 -7.00 17.27 12.69
C GLN A 154 -8.15 17.87 11.88
N ALA A 155 -8.73 17.11 10.96
CA ALA A 155 -9.86 17.56 10.15
C ALA A 155 -11.09 17.89 11.01
N TYR A 156 -11.32 17.11 12.08
CA TYR A 156 -12.37 17.40 13.04
C TYR A 156 -12.12 18.70 13.81
N ASP A 157 -10.90 18.92 14.32
CA ASP A 157 -10.57 20.16 15.01
C ASP A 157 -10.68 21.38 14.09
N ASP A 158 -10.25 21.27 12.83
CA ASP A 158 -10.43 22.32 11.81
C ASP A 158 -11.92 22.67 11.61
N LEU A 159 -12.77 21.65 11.46
CA LEU A 159 -14.22 21.85 11.39
C LEU A 159 -14.77 22.50 12.67
N ARG A 160 -14.34 22.04 13.85
CA ARG A 160 -14.78 22.58 15.14
C ARG A 160 -14.43 24.06 15.28
N TYR A 161 -13.20 24.45 14.93
CA TYR A 161 -12.78 25.86 14.94
C TYR A 161 -13.50 26.68 13.88
N THR A 162 -13.75 26.13 12.70
CA THR A 162 -14.51 26.80 11.64
C THR A 162 -15.96 27.06 12.04
N VAL A 163 -16.62 26.11 12.71
CA VAL A 163 -17.98 26.28 13.25
C VAL A 163 -18.01 27.34 14.35
N ALA A 164 -17.00 27.36 15.24
CA ALA A 164 -16.88 28.39 16.27
C ALA A 164 -16.67 29.79 15.65
N ASN A 165 -15.82 29.91 14.63
CA ASN A 165 -15.61 31.14 13.88
C ASN A 165 -16.91 31.60 13.19
N LYS A 166 -17.63 30.67 12.53
CA LYS A 166 -18.92 30.98 11.90
C LYS A 166 -19.90 31.57 12.90
N ARG A 167 -20.01 30.98 14.09
CA ARG A 167 -20.90 31.48 15.15
C ARG A 167 -20.50 32.89 15.61
N ALA A 168 -19.21 33.15 15.79
CA ALA A 168 -18.72 34.47 16.19
C ALA A 168 -18.98 35.53 15.10
N VAL A 169 -18.67 35.24 13.85
CA VAL A 169 -18.92 36.14 12.71
C VAL A 169 -20.43 36.37 12.50
N TRP A 170 -21.26 35.33 12.68
CA TRP A 170 -22.72 35.47 12.63
C TRP A 170 -23.26 36.43 13.70
N GLN A 171 -22.75 36.36 14.93
CA GLN A 171 -23.12 37.30 15.99
C GLN A 171 -22.77 38.73 15.60
N GLN A 172 -21.57 38.96 15.05
CA GLN A 172 -21.17 40.30 14.58
C GLN A 172 -22.03 40.81 13.41
N PHE A 173 -22.37 39.94 12.45
CA PHE A 173 -23.28 40.28 11.36
C PHE A 173 -24.68 40.68 11.86
N MET A 174 -25.25 39.90 12.78
CA MET A 174 -26.56 40.21 13.35
C MET A 174 -26.53 41.52 14.14
N THR A 175 -25.48 41.77 14.93
CA THR A 175 -25.29 43.04 15.63
C THR A 175 -25.16 44.21 14.65
N ALA A 176 -24.36 44.07 13.59
CA ALA A 176 -24.20 45.08 12.55
C ALA A 176 -25.55 45.42 11.88
N ARG A 177 -26.31 44.40 11.49
CA ARG A 177 -27.63 44.57 10.86
C ARG A 177 -28.61 45.32 11.74
N GLU A 178 -28.70 44.98 13.04
CA GLU A 178 -29.61 45.70 13.94
C GLU A 178 -29.13 47.15 14.19
N GLN A 179 -27.82 47.40 14.32
CA GLN A 179 -27.27 48.75 14.46
C GLN A 179 -27.50 49.61 13.20
N PHE A 180 -27.40 49.03 12.00
CA PHE A 180 -27.71 49.72 10.75
C PHE A 180 -29.20 50.11 10.68
N ARG A 181 -30.10 49.20 11.06
CA ARG A 181 -31.56 49.47 11.09
C ARG A 181 -31.95 50.65 11.98
N VAL A 182 -31.23 50.86 13.07
CA VAL A 182 -31.41 52.02 13.97
C VAL A 182 -30.53 53.22 13.62
N GLY A 183 -29.77 53.16 12.51
CA GLY A 183 -28.96 54.26 11.99
C GLY A 183 -27.64 54.53 12.72
N LEU A 184 -27.12 53.56 13.48
CA LEU A 184 -25.89 53.73 14.30
C LEU A 184 -24.59 53.45 13.53
N ILE A 185 -24.64 52.69 12.43
CA ILE A 185 -23.48 52.34 11.59
C ILE A 185 -23.82 52.52 10.10
N ALA A 186 -22.80 52.48 9.23
CA ALA A 186 -23.00 52.58 7.78
C ALA A 186 -23.45 51.24 7.17
N ILE A 187 -24.15 51.29 6.03
CA ILE A 187 -24.55 50.09 5.27
C ILE A 187 -23.34 49.25 4.82
N THR A 188 -22.18 49.88 4.63
CA THR A 188 -20.93 49.20 4.28
C THR A 188 -20.50 48.20 5.36
N ASP A 189 -20.67 48.54 6.64
CA ASP A 189 -20.29 47.66 7.75
C ASP A 189 -21.20 46.41 7.83
N GLU A 190 -22.49 46.54 7.48
CA GLU A 190 -23.40 45.39 7.36
C GLU A 190 -22.97 44.46 6.22
N TYR A 191 -22.68 45.02 5.04
CA TYR A 191 -22.25 44.24 3.89
C TYR A 191 -20.89 43.57 4.11
N ASP A 192 -19.95 44.23 4.78
CA ASP A 192 -18.67 43.64 5.14
C ASP A 192 -18.85 42.45 6.09
N ALA A 193 -19.71 42.59 7.10
CA ALA A 193 -20.01 41.50 8.03
C ALA A 193 -20.74 40.33 7.34
N ARG A 194 -21.68 40.62 6.43
CA ARG A 194 -22.37 39.60 5.62
C ARG A 194 -21.39 38.84 4.73
N SER A 195 -20.54 39.56 4.01
CA SER A 195 -19.51 38.99 3.14
C SER A 195 -18.57 38.05 3.91
N ARG A 196 -18.14 38.46 5.12
CA ARG A 196 -17.33 37.60 6.01
C ARG A 196 -18.10 36.37 6.47
N TYR A 197 -19.37 36.49 6.82
CA TYR A 197 -20.19 35.34 7.21
C TYR A 197 -20.30 34.33 6.07
N ASP A 198 -20.63 34.79 4.85
CA ASP A 198 -20.76 33.94 3.67
C ASP A 198 -19.43 33.24 3.32
N GLN A 199 -18.29 33.94 3.48
CA GLN A 199 -16.97 33.34 3.33
C GLN A 199 -16.72 32.20 4.33
N VAL A 200 -17.10 32.38 5.60
CA VAL A 200 -16.92 31.34 6.63
C VAL A 200 -17.88 30.17 6.43
N VAL A 201 -19.07 30.39 5.87
CA VAL A 201 -19.98 29.31 5.46
C VAL A 201 -19.31 28.42 4.41
N ALA A 202 -18.67 29.01 3.39
CA ALA A 202 -17.92 28.25 2.39
C ALA A 202 -16.76 27.45 3.01
N LEU A 203 -16.02 28.04 3.95
CA LEU A 203 -14.96 27.34 4.69
C LEU A 203 -15.48 26.16 5.51
N GLN A 204 -16.65 26.29 6.14
CA GLN A 204 -17.27 25.19 6.89
C GLN A 204 -17.59 24.01 5.97
N ILE A 205 -18.14 24.28 4.79
CA ILE A 205 -18.46 23.23 3.80
C ILE A 205 -17.19 22.49 3.39
N ALA A 206 -16.10 23.22 3.11
CA ALA A 206 -14.81 22.63 2.77
C ALA A 206 -14.23 21.79 3.92
N ALA A 207 -14.26 22.31 5.15
CA ALA A 207 -13.77 21.59 6.34
C ALA A 207 -14.58 20.31 6.61
N GLN A 208 -15.90 20.35 6.45
CA GLN A 208 -16.75 19.17 6.58
C GLN A 208 -16.44 18.12 5.52
N ASN A 209 -16.25 18.55 4.26
CA ASN A 209 -15.87 17.65 3.19
C ASN A 209 -14.50 16.98 3.47
N ASN A 210 -13.52 17.76 3.95
CA ASN A 210 -12.21 17.22 4.33
C ASN A 210 -12.33 16.17 5.46
N LEU A 211 -13.14 16.42 6.49
CA LEU A 211 -13.39 15.42 7.54
C LEU A 211 -13.96 14.12 6.95
N ASN A 212 -14.93 14.22 6.04
CA ASN A 212 -15.52 13.05 5.39
C ASN A 212 -14.45 12.28 4.57
N ILE A 213 -13.61 12.99 3.82
CA ILE A 213 -12.50 12.38 3.07
C ILE A 213 -11.52 11.65 4.00
N GLN A 214 -11.14 12.25 5.14
CA GLN A 214 -10.23 11.59 6.07
C GLN A 214 -10.85 10.36 6.74
N LEU A 215 -12.16 10.37 7.00
CA LEU A 215 -12.87 9.19 7.50
C LEU A 215 -12.87 8.04 6.46
N GLU A 216 -13.07 8.35 5.18
CA GLU A 216 -12.97 7.35 4.11
C GLU A 216 -11.53 6.83 3.93
N ASN A 217 -10.52 7.69 4.06
CA ASN A 217 -9.12 7.26 4.05
C ASN A 217 -8.81 6.29 5.20
N LEU A 218 -9.34 6.54 6.39
CA LEU A 218 -9.20 5.63 7.54
C LEU A 218 -9.97 4.31 7.31
N ARG A 219 -11.15 4.39 6.71
CA ARG A 219 -11.93 3.21 6.32
C ARG A 219 -11.22 2.36 5.28
N ALA A 220 -10.51 2.95 4.33
CA ALA A 220 -9.76 2.22 3.31
C ALA A 220 -8.67 1.29 3.92
N ILE A 221 -8.08 1.69 5.06
CA ILE A 221 -7.07 0.89 5.78
C ILE A 221 -7.73 -0.17 6.68
N THR A 222 -8.83 0.20 7.36
CA THR A 222 -9.41 -0.60 8.45
C THR A 222 -10.65 -1.43 8.05
N GLY A 223 -11.19 -1.18 6.86
CA GLY A 223 -12.41 -1.80 6.34
C GLY A 223 -13.71 -1.36 7.04
N ARG A 224 -13.67 -0.40 7.97
CA ARG A 224 -14.82 0.00 8.80
C ARG A 224 -15.04 1.51 8.81
N ALA A 225 -16.30 1.91 8.93
CA ALA A 225 -16.68 3.31 9.12
C ALA A 225 -16.69 3.64 10.61
N TYR A 226 -16.19 4.83 10.97
CA TYR A 226 -16.12 5.31 12.35
C TYR A 226 -17.06 6.49 12.56
N VAL A 227 -17.87 6.41 13.62
CA VAL A 227 -18.74 7.51 14.07
C VAL A 227 -18.14 8.30 15.22
N SER A 228 -17.14 7.74 15.90
CA SER A 228 -16.46 8.40 17.01
C SER A 228 -15.05 7.86 17.21
N LEU A 229 -14.10 8.72 17.55
CA LEU A 229 -12.72 8.38 17.93
C LEU A 229 -12.32 9.06 19.25
N ARG A 230 -11.28 8.58 19.91
CA ARG A 230 -10.75 9.28 21.10
C ARG A 230 -9.95 10.52 20.71
N GLY A 231 -10.37 11.68 21.20
CA GLY A 231 -9.70 12.95 20.95
C GLY A 231 -8.37 13.10 21.65
N LEU A 232 -7.55 14.02 21.13
CA LEU A 232 -6.27 14.38 21.75
C LEU A 232 -6.49 15.13 23.08
N ARG A 233 -5.65 14.85 24.08
CA ARG A 233 -5.62 15.59 25.34
C ARG A 233 -5.23 17.06 25.12
N LYS A 234 -5.78 17.95 25.93
CA LYS A 234 -5.45 19.40 25.90
C LYS A 234 -3.96 19.68 26.16
N HIS A 235 -3.34 18.89 27.03
CA HIS A 235 -1.93 19.03 27.39
C HIS A 235 -1.15 17.87 26.79
N LEU A 236 -0.52 18.13 25.66
CA LEU A 236 0.41 17.20 25.01
C LEU A 236 1.77 17.26 25.70
N PRO A 237 2.37 16.13 26.11
CA PRO A 237 3.75 16.10 26.54
C PRO A 237 4.64 16.36 25.32
N LEU A 238 5.35 17.49 25.30
CA LEU A 238 6.30 17.84 24.25
C LEU A 238 7.63 17.16 24.54
N ILE A 239 7.69 15.86 24.26
CA ILE A 239 8.89 15.03 24.44
C ILE A 239 9.90 15.35 23.35
N SER A 240 11.12 15.69 23.74
CA SER A 240 12.23 15.79 22.80
C SER A 240 12.80 14.40 22.50
N PRO A 241 13.16 14.08 21.25
CA PRO A 241 13.77 12.80 20.92
C PRO A 241 15.01 12.56 21.80
N GLN A 242 15.04 11.39 22.45
CA GLN A 242 16.21 10.94 23.21
C GLN A 242 16.85 9.77 22.46
N PRO A 243 18.16 9.85 22.18
CA PRO A 243 19.09 10.92 22.53
C PRO A 243 18.88 12.22 21.74
N ALA A 244 19.19 13.37 22.35
CA ALA A 244 19.15 14.69 21.70
C ALA A 244 20.33 14.92 20.73
N ASN A 245 20.71 13.89 19.97
CA ASN A 245 21.79 13.92 19.00
C ASN A 245 21.33 13.24 17.71
N ILE A 246 21.29 14.02 16.63
CA ILE A 246 20.80 13.57 15.32
C ILE A 246 21.66 12.44 14.72
N ASP A 247 22.98 12.45 14.94
CA ASP A 247 23.88 11.45 14.38
C ASP A 247 23.73 10.09 15.07
N GLN A 248 23.34 10.08 16.36
CA GLN A 248 22.98 8.84 17.05
C GLN A 248 21.73 8.20 16.46
N TRP A 249 20.72 9.00 16.10
CA TRP A 249 19.54 8.50 15.38
C TRP A 249 19.88 7.96 14.00
N VAL A 250 20.76 8.64 13.27
CA VAL A 250 21.25 8.15 11.97
C VAL A 250 21.97 6.81 12.11
N ASN A 251 22.84 6.66 13.12
CA ASN A 251 23.54 5.40 13.38
C ASN A 251 22.60 4.24 13.73
N VAL A 252 21.54 4.51 14.50
CA VAL A 252 20.51 3.51 14.79
C VAL A 252 19.75 3.17 13.50
N ALA A 253 19.36 4.17 12.71
CA ALA A 253 18.63 3.98 11.45
C ALA A 253 19.42 3.13 10.45
N THR A 254 20.72 3.36 10.29
CA THR A 254 21.55 2.59 9.34
C THR A 254 21.78 1.14 9.77
N GLN A 255 21.52 0.80 11.04
CA GLN A 255 21.66 -0.56 11.56
C GLN A 255 20.32 -1.30 11.67
N GLN A 256 19.24 -0.60 11.98
CA GLN A 256 17.96 -1.21 12.35
C GLN A 256 16.85 -1.02 11.32
N ASN A 257 17.01 -0.11 10.36
CA ASN A 257 15.98 0.11 9.34
C ASN A 257 15.77 -1.16 8.49
N TYR A 258 14.57 -1.72 8.54
CA TYR A 258 14.25 -2.97 7.84
C TYR A 258 14.32 -2.87 6.32
N GLY A 259 14.05 -1.69 5.73
CA GLY A 259 14.21 -1.47 4.29
C GLY A 259 15.68 -1.57 3.85
N LEU A 260 16.59 -1.02 4.66
CA LEU A 260 18.03 -1.12 4.42
C LEU A 260 18.54 -2.55 4.63
N ILE A 261 18.10 -3.22 5.70
CA ILE A 261 18.44 -4.63 5.97
C ILE A 261 17.95 -5.53 4.83
N ALA A 262 16.73 -5.32 4.34
CA ALA A 262 16.18 -6.09 3.22
C ALA A 262 17.05 -5.95 1.98
N GLN A 263 17.39 -4.71 1.61
CA GLN A 263 18.23 -4.47 0.43
C GLN A 263 19.66 -5.00 0.59
N ASN A 264 20.21 -4.96 1.79
CA ASN A 264 21.52 -5.55 2.06
C ASN A 264 21.51 -7.07 1.78
N TYR A 265 20.46 -7.77 2.20
CA TYR A 265 20.30 -9.19 1.87
C TYR A 265 20.03 -9.44 0.38
N THR A 266 19.35 -8.53 -0.33
CA THR A 266 19.23 -8.58 -1.80
C THR A 266 20.59 -8.49 -2.49
N VAL A 267 21.50 -7.63 -2.01
CA VAL A 267 22.88 -7.53 -2.53
C VAL A 267 23.66 -8.82 -2.27
N ILE A 268 23.52 -9.42 -1.07
CA ILE A 268 24.13 -10.71 -0.75
C ILE A 268 23.60 -11.82 -1.69
N ALA A 269 22.29 -11.86 -1.94
CA ALA A 269 21.68 -12.81 -2.87
C ALA A 269 22.17 -12.61 -4.32
N ALA A 270 22.36 -11.36 -4.75
CA ALA A 270 22.95 -11.05 -6.06
C ALA A 270 24.41 -11.53 -6.14
N MET A 271 25.20 -11.40 -5.07
CA MET A 271 26.57 -11.92 -5.01
C MET A 271 26.61 -13.44 -5.12
N ASP A 272 25.71 -14.15 -4.43
CA ASP A 272 25.63 -15.61 -4.52
C ASP A 272 25.08 -16.08 -5.88
N THR A 273 24.24 -15.28 -6.54
CA THR A 273 23.86 -15.48 -7.95
C THR A 273 25.06 -15.41 -8.89
N ILE A 274 26.00 -14.47 -8.71
CA ILE A 274 27.24 -14.44 -9.51
C ILE A 274 28.00 -15.76 -9.38
N LYS A 275 28.16 -16.27 -8.16
CA LYS A 275 28.85 -17.55 -7.91
C LYS A 275 28.09 -18.72 -8.51
N GLN A 276 26.76 -18.72 -8.42
CA GLN A 276 25.90 -19.72 -9.06
C GLN A 276 26.09 -19.75 -10.57
N GLN A 277 26.13 -18.59 -11.24
CA GLN A 277 26.35 -18.53 -12.69
C GLN A 277 27.76 -18.98 -13.07
N ALA A 278 28.77 -18.56 -12.32
CA ALA A 278 30.16 -19.00 -12.54
C ALA A 278 30.33 -20.52 -12.31
N ALA A 279 29.57 -21.09 -11.37
CA ALA A 279 29.56 -22.51 -11.07
C ALA A 279 29.07 -23.40 -12.21
N GLY A 280 28.36 -22.83 -13.20
CA GLY A 280 27.92 -23.59 -14.38
C GLY A 280 29.06 -24.19 -15.20
N GLY A 281 30.29 -23.70 -15.02
CA GLY A 281 31.51 -24.26 -15.62
C GLY A 281 32.21 -25.33 -14.78
N TYR A 282 31.72 -25.67 -13.58
CA TYR A 282 32.33 -26.68 -12.71
C TYR A 282 31.78 -28.09 -12.93
N PRO A 283 32.59 -29.14 -12.70
CA PRO A 283 32.09 -30.50 -12.74
C PRO A 283 31.04 -30.75 -11.64
N THR A 284 30.08 -31.61 -11.94
CA THR A 284 29.08 -32.08 -10.97
C THR A 284 29.23 -33.58 -10.76
N LEU A 285 29.12 -34.03 -9.51
CA LEU A 285 29.19 -35.43 -9.13
C LEU A 285 27.88 -35.85 -8.48
N GLY A 286 27.28 -36.93 -8.97
CA GLY A 286 26.07 -37.50 -8.40
C GLY A 286 26.16 -39.02 -8.27
N LEU A 287 25.44 -39.56 -7.29
CA LEU A 287 25.09 -40.98 -7.24
C LEU A 287 23.84 -41.19 -8.08
N GLN A 288 23.90 -42.13 -9.02
CA GLN A 288 22.75 -42.55 -9.81
C GLN A 288 22.55 -44.05 -9.66
N GLY A 289 21.31 -44.44 -9.43
CA GLY A 289 20.91 -45.84 -9.40
C GLY A 289 19.58 -46.02 -10.10
N GLY A 290 19.34 -47.21 -10.62
CA GLY A 290 18.07 -47.53 -11.24
C GLY A 290 17.79 -49.01 -11.25
N VAL A 291 16.50 -49.34 -11.30
CA VAL A 291 16.02 -50.69 -11.59
C VAL A 291 14.96 -50.58 -12.67
N GLY A 292 14.91 -51.52 -13.59
CA GLY A 292 13.91 -51.51 -14.64
C GLY A 292 13.77 -52.84 -15.32
N GLU A 293 12.61 -53.03 -15.92
CA GLU A 293 12.22 -54.25 -16.62
C GLU A 293 11.66 -53.85 -17.98
N LEU A 294 12.15 -54.50 -19.04
CA LEU A 294 11.73 -54.26 -20.41
C LEU A 294 11.36 -55.58 -21.07
N HIS A 295 10.14 -55.66 -21.58
CA HIS A 295 9.66 -56.78 -22.37
C HIS A 295 9.59 -56.38 -23.84
N ALA A 296 10.14 -57.22 -24.70
CA ALA A 296 9.97 -57.14 -26.15
C ALA A 296 9.21 -58.39 -26.62
N VAL A 297 7.96 -58.19 -27.05
CA VAL A 297 7.10 -59.23 -27.63
C VAL A 297 6.97 -59.00 -29.14
N ASP A 298 6.62 -60.05 -29.88
CA ASP A 298 6.56 -60.05 -31.35
C ASP A 298 7.90 -59.76 -32.06
N ASN A 299 9.02 -59.96 -31.35
CA ASN A 299 10.38 -60.05 -31.90
C ASN A 299 10.97 -61.40 -31.48
N PRO A 300 11.02 -62.45 -32.32
CA PRO A 300 11.52 -63.77 -31.92
C PRO A 300 13.05 -63.74 -31.68
N PRO A 301 13.56 -64.17 -30.52
CA PRO A 301 12.81 -64.65 -29.36
C PRO A 301 12.24 -63.51 -28.51
N THR A 302 11.01 -63.68 -28.01
CA THR A 302 10.45 -62.81 -26.96
C THR A 302 11.47 -62.69 -25.84
N THR A 303 11.85 -61.47 -25.52
CA THR A 303 12.93 -61.18 -24.57
C THR A 303 12.35 -60.37 -23.41
N SER A 304 12.71 -60.76 -22.20
CA SER A 304 12.57 -59.91 -21.01
C SER A 304 13.96 -59.57 -20.50
N GLN A 305 14.16 -58.31 -20.14
CA GLN A 305 15.42 -57.79 -19.65
C GLN A 305 15.20 -57.05 -18.33
N ASP A 306 15.76 -57.61 -17.26
CA ASP A 306 15.89 -56.94 -15.98
C ASP A 306 17.22 -56.17 -15.91
N THR A 307 17.15 -54.94 -15.44
CA THR A 307 18.30 -54.07 -15.28
C THR A 307 18.33 -53.53 -13.84
N ALA A 308 19.51 -53.58 -13.23
CA ALA A 308 19.78 -52.93 -11.95
C ALA A 308 21.17 -52.30 -12.05
N ASN A 309 21.27 -51.01 -11.77
CA ASN A 309 22.51 -50.26 -11.85
C ASN A 309 22.68 -49.35 -10.65
N LEU A 310 23.91 -49.19 -10.21
CA LEU A 310 24.32 -48.22 -9.21
C LEU A 310 25.70 -47.70 -9.60
N GLY A 311 25.87 -46.39 -9.69
CA GLY A 311 27.12 -45.79 -10.14
C GLY A 311 27.24 -44.32 -9.77
N LEU A 312 28.47 -43.83 -9.84
CA LEU A 312 28.78 -42.42 -9.73
C LEU A 312 28.84 -41.82 -11.14
N ALA A 313 28.21 -40.67 -11.34
CA ALA A 313 28.27 -39.91 -12.57
C ALA A 313 28.96 -38.57 -12.35
N LEU A 314 30.06 -38.36 -13.07
CA LEU A 314 30.77 -37.10 -13.14
C LEU A 314 30.44 -36.42 -14.47
N THR A 315 29.76 -35.28 -14.42
CA THR A 315 29.41 -34.49 -15.61
C THR A 315 30.22 -33.21 -15.62
N TYR A 316 31.01 -33.00 -16.68
CA TYR A 316 31.82 -31.80 -16.88
C TYR A 316 31.65 -31.29 -18.33
N ASN A 317 31.17 -30.06 -18.46
CA ASN A 317 30.92 -29.42 -19.76
C ASN A 317 31.93 -28.28 -19.99
N PRO A 318 33.10 -28.54 -20.60
CA PRO A 318 34.16 -27.55 -20.76
C PRO A 318 33.81 -26.43 -21.75
N ILE A 319 32.97 -26.72 -22.75
CA ILE A 319 32.59 -25.78 -23.81
C ILE A 319 31.07 -25.62 -23.79
N GLN A 320 30.60 -24.38 -23.57
CA GLN A 320 29.16 -24.05 -23.47
C GLN A 320 28.80 -22.83 -24.34
N GLY A 321 29.51 -22.61 -25.44
CA GLY A 321 29.21 -21.52 -26.39
C GLY A 321 29.23 -20.10 -25.79
N GLY A 322 29.97 -19.87 -24.71
CA GLY A 322 30.02 -18.57 -24.01
C GLY A 322 28.89 -18.32 -23.01
N LEU A 323 27.97 -19.26 -22.81
CA LEU A 323 26.81 -19.14 -21.89
C LEU A 323 27.23 -18.71 -20.47
N VAL A 324 28.17 -19.42 -19.85
CA VAL A 324 28.66 -19.16 -18.48
C VAL A 324 29.32 -17.77 -18.36
N ILE A 325 30.06 -17.35 -19.38
CA ILE A 325 30.74 -16.05 -19.40
C ILE A 325 29.69 -14.94 -19.46
N ALA A 326 28.73 -15.04 -20.37
CA ALA A 326 27.67 -14.05 -20.54
C ALA A 326 26.74 -13.99 -19.31
N SER A 327 26.32 -15.13 -18.76
CA SER A 327 25.44 -15.18 -17.58
C SER A 327 26.13 -14.65 -16.32
N THR A 328 27.41 -14.97 -16.12
CA THR A 328 28.21 -14.41 -15.02
C THR A 328 28.38 -12.91 -15.18
N LYS A 329 28.64 -12.42 -16.40
CA LYS A 329 28.76 -10.98 -16.67
C LYS A 329 27.43 -10.25 -16.42
N LYS A 330 26.30 -10.82 -16.85
CA LYS A 330 24.96 -10.32 -16.53
C LYS A 330 24.74 -10.22 -15.02
N ALA A 331 25.01 -11.30 -14.27
CA ALA A 331 24.85 -11.32 -12.81
C ALA A 331 25.71 -10.27 -12.09
N ARG A 332 26.90 -9.94 -12.62
CA ARG A 332 27.73 -8.85 -12.11
C ARG A 332 27.07 -7.49 -12.29
N TYR A 333 26.44 -7.23 -13.44
CA TYR A 333 25.69 -5.99 -13.64
C TYR A 333 24.46 -5.92 -12.74
N ASP A 334 23.74 -7.03 -12.55
CA ASP A 334 22.60 -7.10 -11.63
C ASP A 334 23.04 -6.80 -10.17
N TYR A 335 24.21 -7.27 -9.75
CA TYR A 335 24.81 -6.92 -8.46
C TYR A 335 25.14 -5.42 -8.33
N VAL A 336 25.68 -4.81 -9.39
CA VAL A 336 25.95 -3.35 -9.40
C VAL A 336 24.63 -2.57 -9.28
N THR A 337 23.57 -3.00 -9.98
CA THR A 337 22.23 -2.41 -9.84
C THR A 337 21.69 -2.55 -8.42
N ALA A 338 21.80 -3.74 -7.81
CA ALA A 338 21.38 -3.97 -6.43
C ALA A 338 22.17 -3.12 -5.43
N SER A 339 23.48 -2.94 -5.67
CA SER A 339 24.36 -2.11 -4.84
C SER A 339 24.03 -0.62 -4.96
N GLY A 340 23.72 -0.15 -6.18
CA GLY A 340 23.24 1.22 -6.40
C GLY A 340 21.93 1.51 -5.68
N LEU A 341 20.98 0.56 -5.70
CA LEU A 341 19.74 0.67 -4.95
C LEU A 341 19.97 0.67 -3.42
N LEU A 342 20.94 -0.10 -2.93
CA LEU A 342 21.34 -0.08 -1.51
C LEU A 342 21.80 1.32 -1.08
N GLU A 343 22.67 1.95 -1.88
CA GLU A 343 23.16 3.30 -1.60
C GLU A 343 22.03 4.34 -1.67
N GLN A 344 21.11 4.22 -2.63
CA GLN A 344 19.93 5.08 -2.71
C GLN A 344 19.05 4.96 -1.46
N ILE A 345 18.75 3.73 -1.01
CA ILE A 345 17.96 3.49 0.20
C ILE A 345 18.70 4.01 1.43
N HIS A 346 20.01 3.79 1.53
CA HIS A 346 20.83 4.32 2.62
C HIS A 346 20.72 5.86 2.71
N ARG A 347 20.94 6.58 1.61
CA ARG A 347 20.81 8.05 1.59
C ARG A 347 19.40 8.52 1.94
N SER A 348 18.39 7.81 1.44
CA SER A 348 16.98 8.12 1.75
C SER A 348 16.69 7.96 3.25
N VAL A 349 17.13 6.86 3.87
CA VAL A 349 16.98 6.62 5.32
C VAL A 349 17.71 7.68 6.14
N VAL A 350 18.94 8.05 5.76
CA VAL A 350 19.69 9.12 6.43
C VAL A 350 18.95 10.46 6.32
N ASN A 351 18.49 10.83 5.12
CA ASN A 351 17.76 12.08 4.90
C ASN A 351 16.45 12.11 5.69
N GLN A 352 15.64 11.04 5.62
CA GLN A 352 14.36 10.93 6.31
C GLN A 352 14.53 10.97 7.83
N THR A 353 15.57 10.34 8.37
CA THR A 353 15.87 10.36 9.81
C THR A 353 16.24 11.77 10.26
N ARG A 354 17.12 12.44 9.50
CA ARG A 354 17.53 13.81 9.81
C ARG A 354 16.37 14.80 9.71
N SER A 355 15.58 14.73 8.64
CA SER A 355 14.42 15.61 8.45
C SER A 355 13.38 15.40 9.54
N SER A 356 13.02 14.15 9.85
CA SER A 356 12.05 13.85 10.92
C SER A 356 12.54 14.34 12.29
N PHE A 357 13.82 14.18 12.61
CA PHE A 357 14.41 14.69 13.86
C PHE A 357 14.29 16.21 13.96
N LEU A 358 14.68 16.92 12.90
CA LEU A 358 14.60 18.39 12.84
C LEU A 358 13.13 18.87 12.90
N SER A 359 12.21 18.18 12.24
CA SER A 359 10.78 18.48 12.31
C SER A 359 10.22 18.30 13.71
N VAL A 360 10.57 17.23 14.44
CA VAL A 360 10.12 17.06 15.84
C VAL A 360 10.61 18.21 16.72
N LEU A 361 11.88 18.62 16.57
CA LEU A 361 12.46 19.74 17.33
C LEU A 361 11.78 21.07 16.98
N SER A 362 11.56 21.33 15.68
CA SER A 362 10.89 22.53 15.18
C SER A 362 9.45 22.60 15.67
N ASN A 363 8.66 21.52 15.50
CA ASN A 363 7.25 21.50 15.87
C ASN A 363 7.06 21.68 17.39
N SER A 364 7.96 21.14 18.21
CA SER A 364 7.95 21.40 19.67
C SER A 364 8.07 22.89 20.00
N SER A 365 8.89 23.62 19.23
CA SER A 365 9.06 25.08 19.40
C SER A 365 7.88 25.86 18.81
N GLN A 366 7.37 25.45 17.64
CA GLN A 366 6.19 26.04 17.00
C GLN A 366 4.97 25.95 17.90
N ILE A 367 4.66 24.77 18.47
CA ILE A 367 3.53 24.59 19.40
C ILE A 367 3.61 25.55 20.60
N LYS A 368 4.81 25.86 21.11
CA LYS A 368 4.98 26.86 22.18
C LYS A 368 4.66 28.27 21.68
N ALA A 369 5.16 28.64 20.50
CA ALA A 369 4.89 29.93 19.87
C ALA A 369 3.40 30.10 19.50
N ASP A 370 2.74 29.06 18.99
CA ASP A 370 1.32 29.10 18.61
C ASP A 370 0.42 29.28 19.83
N LYS A 371 0.74 28.61 20.95
CA LYS A 371 0.04 28.84 22.22
C LYS A 371 0.12 30.30 22.65
N GLN A 372 1.29 30.92 22.52
CA GLN A 372 1.45 32.35 22.80
C GLN A 372 0.71 33.22 21.77
N SER A 373 0.74 32.83 20.50
CA SER A 373 0.03 33.51 19.41
C SER A 373 -1.48 33.56 19.66
N ILE A 374 -2.07 32.46 20.15
CA ILE A 374 -3.50 32.40 20.53
C ILE A 374 -3.81 33.37 21.69
N ILE A 375 -2.94 33.44 22.71
CA ILE A 375 -3.12 34.37 23.83
C ILE A 375 -3.07 35.82 23.31
N SER A 376 -2.08 36.15 22.49
CA SER A 376 -1.94 37.48 21.88
C SER A 376 -3.13 37.83 20.97
N ALA A 377 -3.56 36.91 20.11
CA ALA A 377 -4.70 37.10 19.21
C ALA A 377 -6.01 37.30 19.99
N ARG A 378 -6.19 36.59 21.10
CA ARG A 378 -7.35 36.74 21.98
C ARG A 378 -7.37 38.10 22.68
N ASN A 379 -6.24 38.55 23.20
CA ASN A 379 -6.12 39.88 23.82
C ASN A 379 -6.35 41.00 22.79
N ALA A 380 -5.84 40.82 21.57
CA ALA A 380 -6.08 41.76 20.47
C ALA A 380 -7.55 41.81 20.05
N LEU A 381 -8.25 40.67 20.05
CA LEU A 381 -9.69 40.61 19.81
C LEU A 381 -10.46 41.40 20.88
N ASP A 382 -10.20 41.13 22.17
CA ASP A 382 -10.87 41.80 23.28
C ASP A 382 -10.66 43.33 23.27
N ALA A 383 -9.44 43.78 22.98
CA ALA A 383 -9.11 45.19 22.82
C ALA A 383 -9.85 45.85 21.64
N ARG A 384 -9.98 45.15 20.51
CA ARG A 384 -10.71 45.66 19.33
C ARG A 384 -12.22 45.66 19.53
N GLU A 385 -12.77 44.65 20.21
CA GLU A 385 -14.19 44.63 20.59
C GLU A 385 -14.53 45.78 21.54
N THR A 386 -13.66 46.06 22.51
CA THR A 386 -13.81 47.21 23.40
C THR A 386 -13.66 48.51 22.64
N GLY A 387 -12.65 48.60 21.76
CA GLY A 387 -12.42 49.75 20.89
C GLY A 387 -13.60 50.09 19.98
N LEU A 388 -14.26 49.06 19.44
CA LEU A 388 -15.48 49.20 18.63
C LEU A 388 -16.64 49.76 19.46
N LYS A 389 -16.85 49.25 20.68
CA LYS A 389 -17.91 49.73 21.59
C LYS A 389 -17.78 51.22 21.94
N VAL A 390 -16.55 51.73 21.98
CA VAL A 390 -16.26 53.15 22.26
C VAL A 390 -16.00 53.99 20.99
N GLY A 391 -16.15 53.41 19.80
CA GLY A 391 -15.99 54.10 18.51
C GLY A 391 -14.54 54.42 18.09
N THR A 392 -13.54 53.83 18.73
CA THR A 392 -12.10 54.01 18.39
C THR A 392 -11.58 53.00 17.38
N ARG A 393 -12.37 51.98 17.03
CA ARG A 393 -12.06 50.90 16.09
C ARG A 393 -13.28 50.56 15.23
N THR A 394 -13.05 49.95 14.08
CA THR A 394 -14.10 49.61 13.10
C THR A 394 -14.59 48.17 13.26
N MET A 395 -15.76 47.84 12.71
CA MET A 395 -16.26 46.46 12.66
C MET A 395 -15.29 45.52 11.92
N VAL A 396 -14.70 46.03 10.83
CA VAL A 396 -13.69 45.31 10.06
C VAL A 396 -12.47 44.93 10.91
N ASP A 397 -12.05 45.78 11.86
CA ASP A 397 -10.96 45.46 12.79
C ASP A 397 -11.29 44.23 13.66
N VAL A 398 -12.53 44.14 14.15
CA VAL A 398 -13.02 43.01 14.96
C VAL A 398 -13.12 41.74 14.12
N LEU A 399 -13.71 41.80 12.91
CA LEU A 399 -13.80 40.67 11.99
C LEU A 399 -12.42 40.12 11.60
N ASN A 400 -11.45 41.02 11.38
CA ASN A 400 -10.07 40.64 11.12
C ASN A 400 -9.39 39.98 12.33
N ALA A 401 -9.67 40.45 13.56
CA ALA A 401 -9.14 39.81 14.76
C ALA A 401 -9.76 38.45 15.05
N LEU A 402 -11.06 38.26 14.79
CA LEU A 402 -11.72 36.96 14.85
C LEU A 402 -11.05 35.98 13.89
N THR A 403 -10.80 36.42 12.65
CA THR A 403 -10.10 35.61 11.64
C THR A 403 -8.69 35.24 12.09
N ALA A 404 -7.93 36.20 12.65
CA ALA A 404 -6.58 35.95 13.16
C ALA A 404 -6.56 34.96 14.34
N LEU A 405 -7.52 35.06 15.28
CA LEU A 405 -7.65 34.11 16.39
C LEU A 405 -7.99 32.70 15.89
N TYR A 406 -8.92 32.59 14.94
CA TYR A 406 -9.26 31.32 14.29
C TYR A 406 -8.05 30.71 13.58
N GLN A 407 -7.30 31.49 12.80
CA GLN A 407 -6.10 31.02 12.11
C GLN A 407 -5.03 30.53 13.10
N ALA A 408 -4.81 31.25 14.21
CA ALA A 408 -3.87 30.82 15.26
C ALA A 408 -4.30 29.50 15.93
N GLN A 409 -5.60 29.31 16.18
CA GLN A 409 -6.14 28.06 16.74
C GLN A 409 -5.99 26.88 15.77
N LYS A 410 -6.28 27.11 14.49
CA LYS A 410 -6.10 26.12 13.43
C LYS A 410 -4.63 25.72 13.29
N GLN A 411 -3.72 26.69 13.28
CA GLN A 411 -2.28 26.45 13.15
C GLN A 411 -1.75 25.61 14.32
N LEU A 412 -2.12 25.93 15.56
CA LEU A 412 -1.75 25.12 16.72
C LEU A 412 -2.18 23.66 16.56
N ALA A 413 -3.40 23.40 16.08
CA ALA A 413 -3.88 22.04 15.87
C ALA A 413 -3.04 21.32 14.79
N ILE A 414 -2.80 21.97 13.65
CA ILE A 414 -1.93 21.43 12.59
C ILE A 414 -0.56 21.03 13.16
N ASP A 415 0.08 21.91 13.93
CA ASP A 415 1.43 21.67 14.44
C ASP A 415 1.46 20.60 15.55
N GLN A 416 0.39 20.48 16.34
CA GLN A 416 0.21 19.38 17.30
C GLN A 416 0.15 18.01 16.61
N TYR A 417 -0.68 17.85 15.58
CA TYR A 417 -0.78 16.59 14.86
C TYR A 417 0.48 16.31 14.02
N ALA A 418 1.08 17.35 13.43
CA ALA A 418 2.37 17.23 12.74
C ALA A 418 3.49 16.79 13.67
N TYR A 419 3.54 17.28 14.92
CA TYR A 419 4.51 16.82 15.92
C TYR A 419 4.38 15.31 16.19
N ILE A 420 3.16 14.81 16.41
CA ILE A 420 2.91 13.38 16.68
C ILE A 420 3.29 12.53 15.46
N ASN A 421 2.87 12.94 14.27
CA ASN A 421 3.19 12.24 13.02
C ASN A 421 4.70 12.19 12.76
N ASN A 422 5.42 13.30 13.00
CA ASN A 422 6.88 13.35 12.81
C ASN A 422 7.63 12.52 13.87
N LEU A 423 7.10 12.41 15.09
CA LEU A 423 7.68 11.53 16.11
C LEU A 423 7.59 10.05 15.69
N ILE A 424 6.44 9.64 15.17
CA ILE A 424 6.24 8.28 14.64
C ILE A 424 7.11 8.06 13.39
N ALA A 425 7.19 9.05 12.50
CA ALA A 425 8.04 9.00 11.31
C ALA A 425 9.53 8.88 11.66
N LEU A 426 9.99 9.54 12.73
CA LEU A 426 11.36 9.40 13.22
C LEU A 426 11.65 7.97 13.69
N LYS A 427 10.78 7.38 14.51
CA LYS A 427 10.94 5.99 14.96
C LYS A 427 10.84 4.98 13.82
N TYR A 428 9.97 5.23 12.83
CA TYR A 428 9.88 4.45 11.60
C TYR A 428 11.19 4.51 10.78
N ALA A 429 11.69 5.72 10.52
CA ALA A 429 12.95 5.91 9.79
C ALA A 429 14.14 5.25 10.50
N ALA A 430 14.16 5.34 11.84
CA ALA A 430 15.15 4.67 12.68
C ALA A 430 15.01 3.14 12.74
N GLY A 431 13.91 2.56 12.25
CA GLY A 431 13.62 1.13 12.36
C GLY A 431 13.23 0.67 13.77
N THR A 432 12.98 1.59 14.70
CA THR A 432 12.65 1.30 16.11
C THR A 432 11.17 1.34 16.43
N LEU A 433 10.32 1.70 15.45
CA LEU A 433 8.87 1.79 15.65
C LEU A 433 8.30 0.44 16.08
N SER A 434 7.63 0.44 17.23
CA SER A 434 7.09 -0.73 17.90
C SER A 434 5.66 -0.48 18.38
N ALA A 435 4.93 -1.56 18.68
CA ALA A 435 3.59 -1.45 19.24
C ALA A 435 3.56 -0.67 20.58
N ALA A 436 4.65 -0.71 21.36
CA ALA A 436 4.77 0.04 22.60
C ALA A 436 4.71 1.56 22.36
N ASP A 437 5.26 2.03 21.25
CA ASP A 437 5.20 3.45 20.88
C ASP A 437 3.77 3.89 20.55
N LEU A 438 2.99 3.04 19.89
CA LEU A 438 1.56 3.32 19.68
C LEU A 438 0.79 3.32 21.00
N VAL A 439 1.14 2.46 21.97
CA VAL A 439 0.54 2.50 23.32
C VAL A 439 0.87 3.82 24.02
N GLU A 440 2.13 4.29 23.95
CA GLU A 440 2.54 5.57 24.52
C GLU A 440 1.74 6.74 23.93
N VAL A 441 1.62 6.78 22.60
CA VAL A 441 0.81 7.78 21.90
C VAL A 441 -0.68 7.63 22.21
N ASN A 442 -1.19 6.41 22.39
CA ASN A 442 -2.58 6.15 22.80
C ASN A 442 -2.90 6.74 24.17
N HIS A 443 -1.92 6.82 25.08
CA HIS A 443 -2.09 7.49 26.37
C HIS A 443 -2.24 9.01 26.25
N TRP A 444 -1.97 9.62 25.09
CA TRP A 444 -2.23 11.04 24.84
C TRP A 444 -3.65 11.31 24.39
N LEU A 445 -4.45 10.25 24.22
CA LEU A 445 -5.87 10.33 23.91
C LEU A 445 -6.70 10.34 25.20
N ASP A 446 -7.87 10.97 25.14
CA ASP A 446 -8.78 11.10 26.29
C ASP A 446 -10.23 10.94 25.83
N LYS A 447 -10.99 12.04 25.76
CA LYS A 447 -12.44 11.98 25.61
C LYS A 447 -12.89 11.50 24.24
N PRO A 448 -13.96 10.68 24.16
CA PRO A 448 -14.56 10.32 22.89
C PRO A 448 -15.09 11.57 22.17
N ILE A 449 -14.78 11.67 20.89
CA ILE A 449 -15.28 12.67 19.96
C ILE A 449 -16.27 11.98 19.03
N VAL A 450 -17.50 12.47 18.95
CA VAL A 450 -18.50 12.01 17.99
C VAL A 450 -18.48 12.93 16.78
N PHE A 451 -18.41 12.33 15.59
CA PHE A 451 -18.41 13.07 14.33
C PHE A 451 -19.83 13.45 13.92
N PRO A 452 -20.04 14.63 13.30
CA PRO A 452 -21.33 14.96 12.73
C PRO A 452 -21.70 13.94 11.66
N ALA A 453 -22.96 13.49 11.65
CA ALA A 453 -23.47 12.60 10.61
C ALA A 453 -23.26 13.25 9.23
N GLN A 454 -23.05 12.42 8.20
CA GLN A 454 -22.96 12.81 6.79
C GLN A 454 -24.30 13.42 6.33
N THR A 455 -24.59 14.62 6.79
CA THR A 455 -25.79 15.38 6.46
C THR A 455 -25.32 16.53 5.59
N SER A 456 -25.96 16.73 4.45
CA SER A 456 -25.77 17.93 3.63
C SER A 456 -25.79 19.15 4.53
N VAL A 457 -24.75 19.99 4.47
CA VAL A 457 -24.69 21.24 5.24
C VAL A 457 -25.95 22.03 4.89
N ALA A 458 -26.89 22.11 5.82
CA ALA A 458 -28.06 22.96 5.64
C ALA A 458 -27.53 24.39 5.51
N ILE A 459 -27.67 24.95 4.31
CA ILE A 459 -27.48 26.38 4.09
C ILE A 459 -28.54 27.04 4.97
N MET A 460 -28.13 27.88 5.93
CA MET A 460 -29.11 28.65 6.71
C MET A 460 -29.95 29.48 5.73
N PRO A 461 -31.27 29.64 5.99
CA PRO A 461 -32.18 30.28 5.05
C PRO A 461 -31.61 31.62 4.61
N THR A 462 -31.52 31.82 3.30
CA THR A 462 -31.14 33.12 2.77
C THR A 462 -32.32 34.07 2.95
N GLU A 463 -32.07 35.37 2.92
CA GLU A 463 -33.09 36.42 3.05
C GLU A 463 -34.30 36.24 2.10
N ASN A 464 -34.10 35.54 0.97
CA ASN A 464 -35.14 35.16 0.02
C ASN A 464 -36.12 34.08 0.53
N ASP A 465 -35.72 33.25 1.49
CA ASP A 465 -36.59 32.21 2.05
C ASP A 465 -37.56 32.81 3.09
N ASN A 466 -37.17 33.88 3.79
CA ASN A 466 -38.05 34.61 4.70
C ASN A 466 -38.97 35.61 3.98
N ALA A 467 -38.62 36.04 2.76
CA ALA A 467 -39.49 36.87 1.93
C ALA A 467 -40.69 36.07 1.37
N LYS A 468 -40.51 34.78 1.06
CA LYS A 468 -41.61 33.89 0.65
C LYS A 468 -42.60 33.57 1.77
N ILE A 469 -42.16 33.52 3.02
CA ILE A 469 -43.06 33.25 4.15
C ILE A 469 -43.98 34.45 4.45
N LYS A 470 -43.63 35.67 4.00
CA LYS A 470 -44.47 36.87 4.17
C LYS A 470 -45.37 37.18 2.96
N SER A 471 -45.19 36.52 1.82
CA SER A 471 -46.04 36.71 0.63
C SER A 471 -47.27 35.80 0.60
N ASP A 472 -47.26 34.71 1.36
CA ASP A 472 -48.29 33.66 1.27
C ASP A 472 -49.45 33.83 2.26
N ASP A 473 -49.42 34.85 3.12
CA ASP A 473 -50.47 35.11 4.14
C ASP A 473 -51.65 35.96 3.61
N ASN A 474 -51.70 36.25 2.30
CA ASN A 474 -52.70 37.14 1.70
C ASN A 474 -53.52 36.52 0.55
N ASN A 475 -53.85 35.23 0.62
CA ASN A 475 -54.89 34.67 -0.24
C ASN A 475 -55.67 33.53 0.42
N ILE A 476 -56.60 33.88 1.31
CA ILE A 476 -57.67 32.99 1.73
C ILE A 476 -58.72 32.97 0.61
N GLY A 477 -58.75 31.87 -0.17
CA GLY A 477 -59.68 31.74 -1.28
C GLY A 477 -59.73 30.37 -1.95
N SER A 478 -60.37 29.42 -1.28
CA SER A 478 -61.27 28.41 -1.88
C SER A 478 -60.73 27.28 -2.77
N LYS A 479 -61.09 26.06 -2.33
CA LYS A 479 -61.43 24.83 -3.08
C LYS A 479 -60.32 23.81 -3.40
N THR A 480 -60.32 22.80 -2.53
CA THR A 480 -60.07 21.36 -2.75
C THR A 480 -60.47 20.83 -4.13
N THR A 481 -59.53 20.16 -4.82
CA THR A 481 -59.75 18.93 -5.60
C THR A 481 -58.38 18.29 -5.84
N VAL A 482 -58.10 17.12 -5.22
CA VAL A 482 -57.01 16.23 -5.65
C VAL A 482 -57.67 14.98 -6.23
N GLN A 483 -57.64 14.90 -7.56
CA GLN A 483 -57.93 13.71 -8.34
C GLN A 483 -56.60 13.00 -8.66
N THR A 484 -56.58 11.71 -8.33
CA THR A 484 -55.80 10.58 -8.84
C THR A 484 -54.73 10.86 -9.91
N THR A 485 -53.46 10.61 -9.58
CA THR A 485 -52.34 10.54 -10.53
C THR A 485 -52.38 9.22 -11.31
N GLN A 486 -52.78 9.30 -12.57
CA GLN A 486 -52.40 8.35 -13.63
C GLN A 486 -51.01 8.69 -14.15
N ALA A 487 -50.21 7.67 -14.45
CA ALA A 487 -48.91 7.77 -15.11
C ALA A 487 -49.07 8.19 -16.59
N PRO A 488 -48.14 8.98 -17.16
CA PRO A 488 -47.92 9.02 -18.59
C PRO A 488 -46.64 8.28 -19.00
N SER A 489 -46.83 7.55 -20.07
CA SER A 489 -45.90 6.84 -20.92
C SER A 489 -45.04 7.76 -21.79
N SER A 490 -43.75 7.39 -21.92
CA SER A 490 -42.85 7.48 -23.08
C SER A 490 -42.92 8.71 -23.99
N GLU A 491 -41.88 9.55 -23.90
CA GLU A 491 -41.44 10.47 -24.94
C GLU A 491 -39.95 10.23 -25.26
N GLN A 492 -39.62 10.38 -26.54
CA GLN A 492 -38.41 9.92 -27.21
C GLN A 492 -37.17 10.72 -26.79
N ILE A 493 -36.05 10.02 -26.56
CA ILE A 493 -34.72 10.63 -26.39
C ILE A 493 -34.04 10.66 -27.77
N GLU A 494 -33.84 11.86 -28.30
CA GLU A 494 -32.90 12.11 -29.40
C GLU A 494 -31.47 11.80 -28.94
N THR A 495 -30.77 10.97 -29.71
CA THR A 495 -29.35 10.67 -29.54
C THR A 495 -28.48 11.83 -30.03
N PRO A 496 -27.39 12.20 -29.32
CA PRO A 496 -26.46 13.22 -29.78
C PRO A 496 -25.62 12.72 -30.98
N PRO A 497 -25.17 13.63 -31.87
CA PRO A 497 -24.44 13.26 -33.08
C PRO A 497 -23.02 12.71 -32.77
N PRO A 498 -22.46 11.86 -33.65
CA PRO A 498 -21.16 11.23 -33.45
C PRO A 498 -19.99 12.24 -33.60
N PRO A 499 -18.84 11.99 -32.93
CA PRO A 499 -17.65 12.82 -33.06
C PRO A 499 -17.00 12.67 -34.46
N PRO A 500 -16.25 13.68 -34.92
CA PRO A 500 -15.62 13.67 -36.25
C PRO A 500 -14.51 12.60 -36.36
N PRO A 501 -14.21 12.11 -37.58
CA PRO A 501 -13.24 11.05 -37.80
C PRO A 501 -11.81 11.51 -37.46
N THR A 502 -11.11 10.64 -36.75
CA THR A 502 -9.71 10.77 -36.34
C THR A 502 -8.79 10.83 -37.58
N ALA A 503 -7.88 11.80 -37.60
CA ALA A 503 -6.87 11.93 -38.63
C ALA A 503 -5.93 10.71 -38.69
N THR A 504 -5.66 10.24 -39.89
CA THR A 504 -4.72 9.18 -40.24
C THR A 504 -3.30 9.51 -39.71
N PRO A 505 -2.58 8.55 -39.10
CA PRO A 505 -1.21 8.78 -38.68
C PRO A 505 -0.26 8.92 -39.90
N PRO A 506 0.74 9.81 -39.86
CA PRO A 506 1.77 9.86 -40.89
C PRO A 506 2.64 8.60 -40.86
N ALA A 507 3.08 8.18 -42.05
CA ALA A 507 3.87 6.98 -42.29
C ALA A 507 5.20 6.98 -41.49
N GLU A 508 5.54 5.78 -41.02
CA GLU A 508 6.75 5.42 -40.30
C GLU A 508 8.01 5.68 -41.15
N PRO A 509 9.07 6.34 -40.63
CA PRO A 509 10.34 6.47 -41.34
C PRO A 509 11.05 5.12 -41.38
N GLN A 510 11.39 4.65 -42.58
CA GLN A 510 12.30 3.51 -42.76
C GLN A 510 13.66 3.81 -42.13
N LEU A 511 14.04 3.05 -41.10
CA LEU A 511 15.39 3.00 -40.56
C LEU A 511 16.31 2.35 -41.60
N THR A 512 17.18 3.16 -42.21
CA THR A 512 18.35 2.69 -42.93
C THR A 512 19.33 2.01 -41.96
N PRO A 513 19.99 0.91 -42.32
CA PRO A 513 21.02 0.30 -41.49
C PRO A 513 22.24 1.24 -41.39
N PRO A 514 22.94 1.29 -40.25
CA PRO A 514 24.13 2.11 -40.12
C PRO A 514 25.25 1.60 -41.03
N GLU A 515 25.85 2.54 -41.73
CA GLU A 515 27.07 2.39 -42.52
C GLU A 515 28.22 1.90 -41.62
N SER A 516 28.86 0.79 -42.02
CA SER A 516 30.07 0.27 -41.39
C SER A 516 31.16 1.33 -41.38
N THR A 517 31.40 1.95 -40.22
CA THR A 517 32.60 2.73 -39.98
C THR A 517 33.77 1.75 -39.84
N MET A 518 34.61 1.67 -40.88
CA MET A 518 35.90 0.99 -40.81
C MET A 518 36.76 1.66 -39.73
N LEU A 519 37.09 0.93 -38.67
CA LEU A 519 38.22 1.27 -37.80
C LEU A 519 39.53 1.12 -38.59
N PRO A 520 40.49 2.06 -38.46
CA PRO A 520 41.79 1.92 -39.06
C PRO A 520 42.58 0.77 -38.40
N LYS A 521 43.30 0.05 -39.26
CA LYS A 521 44.26 -1.02 -38.96
C LYS A 521 45.28 -0.57 -37.90
N PRO A 522 45.67 -1.40 -36.91
CA PRO A 522 46.77 -1.06 -36.02
C PRO A 522 48.10 -1.09 -36.79
N GLU A 523 48.84 0.00 -36.75
CA GLU A 523 50.25 0.01 -37.12
C GLU A 523 51.04 -0.84 -36.12
N SER A 524 51.90 -1.68 -36.68
CA SER A 524 52.91 -2.46 -35.99
C SER A 524 54.00 -1.56 -35.42
N THR A 525 54.26 -1.64 -34.12
CA THR A 525 55.63 -1.58 -33.55
C THR A 525 55.65 -2.21 -32.16
#